data_AF-A0A7R7CH67-F1
#
_entry.id   AF-A0A7R7CH67-F1
#
_cell.length_a   1.000
_cell.length_b   1.000
_cell.length_c   1.000
_cell.angle_alpha   90.00
_cell.angle_beta   90.00
_cell.angle_gamma   90.00
#
_symmetry.space_group_name_H-M   'P 1'
#
loop_
_entity.id
_entity.type
_entity.pdbx_description
1 polymer ?
#
loop_
_entity_poly.entity_id
_entity_poly.type
_entity_poly.pdbx_seq_one_letter_code
_entity_poly.pdbx_strand_id
1 'polypeptide(L)'
;MLFAGAISLTFLVGIRLASLAAAEEFPAEWTEPTRPFRIVGDIYYVGTKGLAAYLIRSGGEAVLIDGTMPENAALVEANVEALGIPLGDVDILLLSHAHIDHAGALAELKRRSGAAVYASEGDRWALENGKHDGDSAYSFPTFPPVTVDYRRSFGTVGAMEADVVLPSHPGLGGVLQRAARRDAGDPRAFVDRALLKRIVDDARAAFEKELSKAKR
;
A
#
# COMPACT_ATOMS: atom_id res chain seq x y z
N MET A 1 -77.94 -26.53 -8.56
CA MET A 1 -76.65 -26.93 -7.95
C MET A 1 -75.56 -26.46 -8.91
N LEU A 2 -75.17 -25.17 -8.85
CA LEU A 2 -73.97 -24.67 -8.17
C LEU A 2 -72.72 -25.53 -8.48
N PHE A 3 -71.79 -25.01 -9.29
CA PHE A 3 -70.42 -24.75 -8.84
C PHE A 3 -69.72 -23.75 -9.77
N ALA A 4 -69.09 -22.77 -9.13
CA ALA A 4 -68.46 -21.60 -9.72
C ALA A 4 -66.94 -21.76 -9.81
N GLY A 5 -66.37 -21.04 -10.78
CA GLY A 5 -65.00 -20.54 -10.97
C GLY A 5 -63.83 -21.08 -10.14
N ALA A 6 -62.75 -21.44 -10.85
CA ALA A 6 -61.39 -21.38 -10.30
C ALA A 6 -60.55 -20.40 -11.15
N ILE A 7 -59.97 -19.44 -10.44
CA ILE A 7 -59.26 -18.26 -10.91
C ILE A 7 -57.84 -18.63 -11.34
N SER A 8 -57.43 -18.10 -12.49
CA SER A 8 -56.05 -18.10 -12.98
C SER A 8 -55.17 -17.29 -12.03
N LEU A 9 -54.12 -17.92 -11.48
CA LEU A 9 -53.10 -17.24 -10.68
C LEU A 9 -51.72 -17.51 -11.27
N THR A 10 -51.33 -16.68 -12.24
CA THR A 10 -49.94 -16.58 -12.68
C THR A 10 -49.26 -15.50 -11.85
N PHE A 11 -48.56 -15.90 -10.78
CA PHE A 11 -47.64 -15.00 -10.05
C PHE A 11 -46.23 -15.21 -10.59
N LEU A 12 -45.81 -14.38 -11.54
CA LEU A 12 -44.42 -14.26 -11.94
C LEU A 12 -43.82 -13.07 -11.20
N VAL A 13 -43.27 -13.30 -10.00
CA VAL A 13 -42.40 -12.34 -9.32
C VAL A 13 -41.04 -12.99 -9.18
N GLY A 14 -40.23 -12.91 -10.24
CA GLY A 14 -38.81 -13.20 -10.17
C GLY A 14 -38.11 -12.04 -9.46
N ILE A 15 -37.86 -12.18 -8.17
CA ILE A 15 -37.04 -11.26 -7.39
C ILE A 15 -35.62 -11.28 -7.98
N ARG A 16 -35.17 -10.13 -8.52
CA ARG A 16 -33.75 -9.90 -8.82
C ARG A 16 -33.04 -9.68 -7.48
N LEU A 17 -32.34 -10.68 -6.96
CA LEU A 17 -31.31 -10.41 -5.94
C LEU A 17 -30.17 -9.66 -6.62
N ALA A 18 -30.09 -8.35 -6.40
CA ALA A 18 -28.85 -7.62 -6.58
C ALA A 18 -27.93 -8.03 -5.42
N SER A 19 -26.83 -8.71 -5.76
CA SER A 19 -25.70 -8.86 -4.84
C SER A 19 -25.12 -7.47 -4.59
N LEU A 20 -25.40 -6.88 -3.42
CA LEU A 20 -24.57 -5.81 -2.88
C LEU A 20 -23.26 -6.47 -2.46
N ALA A 21 -22.23 -6.38 -3.30
CA ALA A 21 -20.87 -6.61 -2.84
C ALA A 21 -20.64 -5.66 -1.65
N ALA A 22 -20.30 -6.22 -0.49
CA ALA A 22 -19.88 -5.38 0.63
C ALA A 22 -18.69 -4.55 0.16
N ALA A 23 -18.75 -3.23 0.33
CA ALA A 23 -17.57 -2.40 0.13
C ALA A 23 -16.50 -2.90 1.09
N GLU A 24 -15.30 -3.16 0.57
CA GLU A 24 -14.16 -3.55 1.40
C GLU A 24 -13.85 -2.39 2.35
N GLU A 25 -14.06 -2.59 3.65
CA GLU A 25 -13.75 -1.57 4.66
C GLU A 25 -12.24 -1.62 4.96
N PHE A 26 -11.50 -0.72 4.31
CA PHE A 26 -10.09 -0.47 4.62
C PHE A 26 -9.93 0.25 5.98
N PRO A 27 -8.79 0.08 6.68
CA PRO A 27 -8.52 0.81 7.91
C PRO A 27 -8.61 2.33 7.71
N ALA A 28 -9.29 3.03 8.62
CA ALA A 28 -9.55 4.48 8.50
C ALA A 28 -8.24 5.28 8.44
N GLU A 29 -7.19 4.84 9.14
CA GLU A 29 -5.89 5.49 9.14
C GLU A 29 -5.22 5.52 7.76
N TRP A 30 -5.65 4.68 6.80
CA TRP A 30 -5.10 4.65 5.45
C TRP A 30 -5.41 5.92 4.66
N THR A 31 -6.54 6.57 4.95
CA THR A 31 -6.93 7.86 4.35
C THR A 31 -6.87 9.01 5.34
N GLU A 32 -6.57 8.75 6.62
CA GLU A 32 -6.50 9.79 7.64
C GLU A 32 -5.26 10.70 7.45
N PRO A 33 -5.44 12.03 7.33
CA PRO A 33 -4.32 12.94 7.10
C PRO A 33 -3.34 13.03 8.27
N THR A 34 -2.08 13.34 7.92
CA THR A 34 -1.05 13.81 8.85
C THR A 34 -0.25 14.92 8.18
N ARG A 35 0.33 15.83 8.98
CA ARG A 35 1.23 16.87 8.46
C ARG A 35 2.50 16.20 7.92
N PRO A 36 3.09 16.71 6.82
CA PRO A 36 4.36 16.21 6.34
C PRO A 36 5.48 16.60 7.32
N PHE A 37 6.57 15.84 7.32
CA PHE A 37 7.71 16.13 8.19
C PHE A 37 9.02 15.58 7.62
N ARG A 38 10.13 16.23 7.98
CA ARG A 38 11.49 15.80 7.60
C ARG A 38 11.96 14.63 8.45
N ILE A 39 12.28 13.48 7.86
CA ILE A 39 12.81 12.32 8.59
C ILE A 39 14.27 12.55 8.97
N VAL A 40 15.13 12.69 7.96
CA VAL A 40 16.58 12.93 8.09
C VAL A 40 17.10 13.42 6.74
N GLY A 41 18.13 14.29 6.73
CA GLY A 41 18.72 14.76 5.47
C GLY A 41 17.64 15.31 4.55
N ASP A 42 17.59 14.87 3.31
CA ASP A 42 16.58 15.34 2.36
C ASP A 42 15.44 14.33 2.13
N ILE A 43 15.14 13.55 3.17
CA ILE A 43 14.06 12.56 3.19
C ILE A 43 12.90 13.10 4.02
N TYR A 44 11.71 13.09 3.45
CA TYR A 44 10.49 13.62 4.03
C TYR A 44 9.38 12.56 4.01
N TYR A 45 8.51 12.61 5.00
CA TYR A 45 7.25 11.88 5.04
C TYR A 45 6.14 12.75 4.48
N VAL A 46 5.38 12.22 3.52
CA VAL A 46 4.26 12.92 2.86
C VAL A 46 3.00 12.03 2.74
N GLY A 47 2.99 10.86 3.39
CA GLY A 47 1.86 9.94 3.41
C GLY A 47 0.73 10.30 4.39
N THR A 48 -0.06 9.29 4.76
CA THR A 48 -1.18 9.38 5.71
C THR A 48 -0.77 8.86 7.09
N LYS A 49 -1.70 8.70 8.03
CA LYS A 49 -1.37 8.06 9.31
C LYS A 49 -1.07 6.56 9.20
N GLY A 50 -1.68 5.88 8.23
CA GLY A 50 -1.62 4.43 8.06
C GLY A 50 -0.82 3.94 6.85
N LEU A 51 -0.50 4.82 5.90
CA LEU A 51 0.24 4.50 4.68
C LEU A 51 1.35 5.51 4.46
N ALA A 52 2.57 5.01 4.27
CA ALA A 52 3.71 5.85 4.03
C ALA A 52 3.79 6.24 2.55
N ALA A 53 4.13 7.51 2.33
CA ALA A 53 4.72 7.97 1.09
C ALA A 53 5.93 8.82 1.48
N TYR A 54 7.05 8.65 0.78
CA TYR A 54 8.30 9.31 1.11
C TYR A 54 8.77 10.18 -0.05
N LEU A 55 9.15 11.42 0.25
CA LEU A 55 9.76 12.30 -0.73
C LEU A 55 11.26 12.40 -0.44
N ILE A 56 12.09 12.17 -1.45
CA ILE A 56 13.54 12.37 -1.39
C ILE A 56 13.88 13.47 -2.39
N ARG A 57 14.51 14.57 -1.94
CA ARG A 57 14.87 15.69 -2.82
C ARG A 57 16.35 16.01 -2.72
N SER A 58 17.12 15.86 -3.79
CA SER A 58 18.55 16.16 -3.77
C SER A 58 19.00 16.73 -5.10
N GLY A 59 19.89 17.72 -5.09
CA GLY A 59 20.50 18.24 -6.31
C GLY A 59 19.53 18.89 -7.31
N GLY A 60 18.32 19.27 -6.88
CA GLY A 60 17.26 19.80 -7.74
C GLY A 60 16.29 18.73 -8.26
N GLU A 61 16.59 17.45 -8.05
CA GLU A 61 15.73 16.33 -8.45
C GLU A 61 14.90 15.84 -7.26
N ALA A 62 13.74 15.25 -7.52
CA ALA A 62 12.85 14.67 -6.51
C ALA A 62 12.27 13.30 -6.91
N VAL A 63 12.30 12.39 -5.95
CA VAL A 63 11.71 11.06 -6.02
C VAL A 63 10.61 10.94 -4.98
N LEU A 64 9.40 10.59 -5.40
CA LEU A 64 8.30 10.22 -4.52
C LEU A 64 8.16 8.69 -4.50
N ILE A 65 8.25 8.09 -3.32
CA ILE A 65 8.12 6.65 -3.08
C ILE A 65 6.72 6.37 -2.55
N ASP A 66 6.00 5.49 -3.25
CA ASP A 66 4.60 5.10 -3.02
C ASP A 66 3.59 6.25 -3.19
N GLY A 67 2.33 5.88 -3.45
CA GLY A 67 1.22 6.80 -3.71
C GLY A 67 0.09 6.73 -2.67
N THR A 68 0.05 5.69 -1.84
CA THR A 68 -1.06 5.38 -0.92
C THR A 68 -2.38 5.01 -1.65
N MET A 69 -3.55 5.17 -1.02
CA MET A 69 -4.87 4.87 -1.61
C MET A 69 -5.23 5.78 -2.81
N PRO A 70 -6.11 5.34 -3.74
CA PRO A 70 -6.54 6.14 -4.88
C PRO A 70 -7.04 7.55 -4.52
N GLU A 71 -7.79 7.68 -3.44
CA GLU A 71 -8.40 8.93 -2.98
C GLU A 71 -7.39 9.91 -2.38
N ASN A 72 -6.20 9.45 -2.01
CA ASN A 72 -5.20 10.25 -1.31
C ASN A 72 -4.33 11.11 -2.23
N ALA A 73 -4.48 11.05 -3.56
CA ALA A 73 -3.61 11.76 -4.50
C ALA A 73 -3.51 13.28 -4.19
N ALA A 74 -4.64 13.92 -3.88
CA ALA A 74 -4.67 15.34 -3.52
C ALA A 74 -4.06 15.63 -2.14
N LEU A 75 -4.16 14.68 -1.21
CA LEU A 75 -3.55 14.79 0.10
C LEU A 75 -2.03 14.69 0.01
N VAL A 76 -1.52 13.71 -0.75
CA VAL A 76 -0.08 13.53 -0.98
C VAL A 76 0.49 14.75 -1.71
N GLU A 77 -0.19 15.26 -2.73
CA GLU A 77 0.15 16.52 -3.40
C GLU A 77 0.26 17.69 -2.40
N ALA A 78 -0.78 17.92 -1.60
CA ALA A 78 -0.78 18.99 -0.61
C ALA A 78 0.35 18.85 0.42
N ASN A 79 0.70 17.62 0.81
CA ASN A 79 1.81 17.35 1.71
C ASN A 79 3.18 17.64 1.07
N VAL A 80 3.35 17.31 -0.21
CA VAL A 80 4.57 17.66 -0.98
C VAL A 80 4.68 19.18 -1.11
N GLU A 81 3.59 19.87 -1.47
CA GLU A 81 3.56 21.32 -1.63
C GLU A 81 3.77 22.09 -0.32
N ALA A 82 3.28 21.56 0.80
CA ALA A 82 3.52 22.13 2.13
C ALA A 82 5.01 22.11 2.54
N LEU A 83 5.85 21.34 1.86
CA LEU A 83 7.32 21.37 2.00
C LEU A 83 8.00 22.38 1.07
N GLY A 84 7.22 23.18 0.32
CA GLY A 84 7.72 24.14 -0.66
C GLY A 84 8.20 23.49 -1.96
N ILE A 85 7.67 22.30 -2.28
CA ILE A 85 8.01 21.53 -3.47
C ILE A 85 6.74 21.42 -4.32
N PRO A 86 6.66 22.08 -5.49
CA PRO A 86 5.58 21.84 -6.43
C PRO A 86 5.53 20.36 -6.81
N LEU A 87 4.34 19.76 -6.92
CA LEU A 87 4.24 18.36 -7.35
C LEU A 87 4.82 18.15 -8.77
N GLY A 88 4.76 19.17 -9.62
CA GLY A 88 5.37 19.17 -10.95
C GLY A 88 6.91 19.15 -10.96
N ASP A 89 7.56 19.38 -9.82
CA ASP A 89 9.01 19.25 -9.66
C ASP A 89 9.42 17.82 -9.23
N VAL A 90 8.47 16.87 -9.13
CA VAL A 90 8.77 15.45 -8.89
C VAL A 90 9.11 14.76 -10.20
N ASP A 91 10.33 14.24 -10.31
CA ASP A 91 10.84 13.61 -11.54
C ASP A 91 10.44 12.13 -11.63
N ILE A 92 10.44 11.44 -10.49
CA ILE A 92 10.27 10.00 -10.39
C ILE A 92 9.22 9.65 -9.34
N LEU A 93 8.29 8.78 -9.74
CA LEU A 93 7.47 7.99 -8.83
C LEU A 93 8.07 6.58 -8.77
N LEU A 94 8.54 6.18 -7.59
CA LEU A 94 9.08 4.84 -7.33
C LEU A 94 8.07 4.06 -6.49
N LEU A 95 7.79 2.82 -6.86
CA LEU A 95 6.85 1.98 -6.11
C LEU A 95 7.58 0.87 -5.33
N SER A 96 7.18 0.68 -4.08
CA SER A 96 7.67 -0.42 -3.23
C SER A 96 7.08 -1.77 -3.66
N HIS A 97 5.76 -1.83 -3.85
CA HIS A 97 5.03 -3.01 -4.35
C HIS A 97 3.62 -2.66 -4.84
N ALA A 98 3.04 -3.50 -5.71
CA ALA A 98 1.81 -3.21 -6.46
C ALA A 98 0.45 -3.41 -5.76
N HIS A 99 0.33 -3.27 -4.43
CA HIS A 99 -0.99 -3.30 -3.77
C HIS A 99 -1.73 -1.95 -3.83
N ILE A 100 -3.07 -1.98 -3.75
CA ILE A 100 -3.94 -0.78 -3.85
C ILE A 100 -3.58 0.31 -2.85
N ASP A 101 -3.13 -0.09 -1.66
CA ASP A 101 -2.77 0.78 -0.55
C ASP A 101 -1.41 1.47 -0.73
N HIS A 102 -0.66 1.15 -1.79
CA HIS A 102 0.59 1.85 -2.13
C HIS A 102 0.59 2.35 -3.58
N ALA A 103 -0.02 1.61 -4.50
CA ALA A 103 -0.10 1.93 -5.92
C ALA A 103 -1.36 2.74 -6.30
N GLY A 104 -2.34 2.86 -5.40
CA GLY A 104 -3.68 3.39 -5.72
C GLY A 104 -3.66 4.80 -6.32
N ALA A 105 -2.93 5.72 -5.70
CA ALA A 105 -2.83 7.10 -6.22
C ALA A 105 -1.86 7.25 -7.39
N LEU A 106 -1.06 6.23 -7.73
CA LEU A 106 0.11 6.37 -8.59
C LEU A 106 -0.26 6.91 -9.99
N ALA A 107 -1.39 6.46 -10.54
CA ALA A 107 -1.87 6.92 -11.83
C ALA A 107 -2.27 8.42 -11.82
N GLU A 108 -2.89 8.90 -10.76
CA GLU A 108 -3.25 10.33 -10.62
C GLU A 108 -2.03 11.19 -10.31
N LEU A 109 -1.14 10.73 -9.42
CA LEU A 109 0.12 11.41 -9.14
C LEU A 109 0.97 11.54 -10.40
N LYS A 110 1.03 10.50 -11.25
CA LYS A 110 1.70 10.56 -12.56
C LYS A 110 1.09 11.62 -13.46
N ARG A 111 -0.24 11.68 -13.55
CA ARG A 111 -0.94 12.68 -14.38
C ARG A 111 -0.65 14.11 -13.92
N ARG A 112 -0.62 14.35 -12.60
CA ARG A 112 -0.44 15.69 -12.02
C ARG A 112 1.02 16.17 -12.06
N SER A 113 1.97 15.28 -11.77
CA SER A 113 3.40 15.61 -11.74
C SER A 113 4.04 15.60 -13.14
N GLY A 114 3.62 14.71 -14.03
CA GLY A 114 4.36 14.39 -15.26
C GLY A 114 5.55 13.45 -15.05
N ALA A 115 5.76 12.97 -13.83
CA ALA A 115 6.88 12.11 -13.43
C ALA A 115 6.93 10.76 -14.19
N ALA A 116 8.13 10.23 -14.34
CA ALA A 116 8.32 8.84 -14.77
C ALA A 116 7.99 7.87 -13.62
N VAL A 117 7.39 6.73 -13.93
CA VAL A 117 7.09 5.68 -12.94
C VAL A 117 8.11 4.55 -13.07
N TYR A 118 8.75 4.17 -11.97
CA TYR A 118 9.66 3.02 -11.86
C TYR A 118 9.11 2.05 -10.81
N ALA A 119 9.15 0.76 -11.14
CA ALA A 119 8.70 -0.33 -10.27
C ALA A 119 9.47 -1.62 -10.61
N SER A 120 9.32 -2.65 -9.77
CA SER A 120 9.85 -3.97 -10.06
C SER A 120 9.23 -4.55 -11.33
N GLU A 121 10.01 -5.30 -12.13
CA GLU A 121 9.51 -5.95 -13.34
C GLU A 121 8.36 -6.92 -13.05
N GLY A 122 8.42 -7.63 -11.92
CA GLY A 122 7.37 -8.58 -11.49
C GLY A 122 6.03 -7.92 -11.20
N ASP A 123 6.02 -6.61 -10.93
CA ASP A 123 4.80 -5.84 -10.65
C ASP A 123 4.22 -5.17 -11.90
N ARG A 124 4.95 -5.20 -13.03
CA ARG A 124 4.57 -4.47 -14.25
C ARG A 124 3.14 -4.80 -14.69
N TRP A 125 2.82 -6.09 -14.79
CA TRP A 125 1.51 -6.50 -15.28
C TRP A 125 0.39 -5.95 -14.38
N ALA A 126 0.58 -6.03 -13.07
CA ALA A 126 -0.43 -5.56 -12.12
C ALA A 126 -0.65 -4.05 -12.22
N LEU A 127 0.42 -3.28 -12.39
CA LEU A 127 0.36 -1.83 -12.52
C LEU A 127 -0.26 -1.35 -13.84
N GLU A 128 0.08 -2.00 -14.95
CA GLU A 128 -0.46 -1.64 -16.27
C GLU A 128 -1.93 -2.05 -16.44
N ASN A 129 -2.42 -3.02 -15.65
CA ASN A 129 -3.81 -3.50 -15.71
C ASN A 129 -4.67 -3.06 -14.51
N GLY A 130 -4.07 -2.52 -13.45
CA GLY A 130 -4.76 -2.11 -12.22
C GLY A 130 -5.38 -3.26 -11.42
N LYS A 131 -4.78 -4.48 -11.48
CA LYS A 131 -5.28 -5.72 -10.86
C LYS A 131 -4.13 -6.66 -10.50
N HIS A 132 -4.26 -7.52 -9.50
CA HIS A 132 -3.20 -8.46 -9.14
C HIS A 132 -3.20 -9.70 -10.05
N ASP A 133 -2.01 -10.24 -10.32
CA ASP A 133 -1.86 -11.54 -10.98
C ASP A 133 -2.42 -12.63 -10.04
N GLY A 134 -3.68 -12.99 -10.27
CA GLY A 134 -4.51 -13.80 -9.37
C GLY A 134 -5.99 -13.49 -9.48
N ASP A 135 -6.35 -12.26 -9.87
CA ASP A 135 -7.70 -11.84 -10.26
C ASP A 135 -8.03 -12.35 -11.68
N SER A 136 -7.99 -13.66 -11.86
CA SER A 136 -8.19 -14.28 -13.17
C SER A 136 -9.68 -14.24 -13.56
N ALA A 137 -9.95 -13.96 -14.84
CA ALA A 137 -11.28 -14.13 -15.46
C ALA A 137 -11.60 -15.59 -15.81
N TYR A 138 -10.73 -16.56 -15.45
CA TYR A 138 -10.87 -17.98 -15.78
C TYR A 138 -11.31 -18.80 -14.56
N SER A 139 -12.20 -19.77 -14.79
CA SER A 139 -12.54 -20.80 -13.82
C SER A 139 -11.31 -21.70 -13.60
N PHE A 140 -10.69 -21.66 -12.42
CA PHE A 140 -9.39 -22.28 -12.14
C PHE A 140 -9.36 -23.83 -12.29
N PRO A 141 -8.57 -24.41 -13.22
CA PRO A 141 -8.03 -25.75 -13.03
C PRO A 141 -6.95 -25.71 -11.92
N THR A 142 -6.85 -26.77 -11.12
CA THR A 142 -5.84 -26.86 -10.05
C THR A 142 -4.47 -27.25 -10.62
N PHE A 143 -3.39 -26.85 -9.92
CA PHE A 143 -2.01 -27.23 -10.22
C PHE A 143 -1.30 -27.72 -8.94
N PRO A 144 -0.28 -28.60 -9.05
CA PRO A 144 0.52 -29.00 -7.90
C PRO A 144 1.22 -27.80 -7.25
N PRO A 145 1.21 -27.67 -5.91
CA PRO A 145 1.83 -26.53 -5.24
C PRO A 145 3.36 -26.53 -5.44
N VAL A 146 3.93 -25.35 -5.62
CA VAL A 146 5.39 -25.11 -5.62
C VAL A 146 5.74 -24.18 -4.46
N THR A 147 6.90 -24.40 -3.84
CA THR A 147 7.40 -23.48 -2.81
C THR A 147 8.05 -22.29 -3.48
N VAL A 148 7.54 -21.09 -3.21
CA VAL A 148 8.21 -19.84 -3.60
C VAL A 148 9.32 -19.55 -2.59
N ASP A 149 10.48 -19.12 -3.07
CA ASP A 149 11.68 -18.81 -2.27
C ASP A 149 11.53 -17.56 -1.38
N TYR A 150 10.33 -17.29 -0.83
CA TYR A 150 10.04 -16.15 0.04
C TYR A 150 11.00 -16.07 1.23
N ARG A 151 11.45 -17.23 1.75
CA ARG A 151 12.48 -17.30 2.80
C ARG A 151 13.80 -16.64 2.42
N ARG A 152 14.16 -16.62 1.12
CA ARG A 152 15.36 -15.95 0.61
C ARG A 152 15.33 -14.47 0.92
N SER A 153 14.16 -13.83 0.84
CA SER A 153 13.99 -12.41 1.16
C SER A 153 14.36 -12.08 2.60
N PHE A 154 14.03 -12.93 3.57
CA PHE A 154 14.46 -12.72 4.96
C PHE A 154 15.98 -12.77 5.11
N GLY A 155 16.66 -13.63 4.34
CA GLY A 155 18.13 -13.70 4.33
C GLY A 155 18.74 -12.45 3.71
N THR A 156 18.25 -12.04 2.53
CA THR A 156 18.75 -10.87 1.80
C THR A 156 18.54 -9.58 2.58
N VAL A 157 17.29 -9.30 3.00
CA VAL A 157 16.96 -8.05 3.70
C VAL A 157 17.52 -8.04 5.12
N GLY A 158 17.51 -9.18 5.81
CA GLY A 158 18.04 -9.28 7.18
C GLY A 158 19.55 -9.12 7.30
N ALA A 159 20.29 -9.24 6.19
CA ALA A 159 21.73 -9.01 6.13
C ALA A 159 22.10 -7.54 5.84
N MET A 160 21.13 -6.68 5.52
CA MET A 160 21.39 -5.27 5.27
C MET A 160 21.61 -4.50 6.57
N GLU A 161 22.55 -3.56 6.53
CA GLU A 161 22.74 -2.59 7.60
C GLU A 161 21.98 -1.30 7.27
N ALA A 162 21.06 -0.88 8.14
CA ALA A 162 20.27 0.32 7.94
C ALA A 162 20.20 1.14 9.24
N ASP A 163 20.67 2.39 9.18
CA ASP A 163 20.54 3.35 10.28
C ASP A 163 19.10 3.88 10.42
N VAL A 164 18.43 4.12 9.28
CA VAL A 164 17.06 4.62 9.18
C VAL A 164 16.28 3.69 8.28
N VAL A 165 15.10 3.26 8.72
CA VAL A 165 14.23 2.34 7.98
C VAL A 165 12.95 3.08 7.58
N LEU A 166 12.56 2.96 6.32
CA LEU A 166 11.40 3.62 5.71
C LEU A 166 10.37 2.55 5.30
N PRO A 167 9.52 2.06 6.23
CA PRO A 167 8.53 1.03 5.91
C PRO A 167 7.31 1.59 5.18
N SER A 168 6.76 0.83 4.23
CA SER A 168 5.53 1.20 3.50
C SER A 168 4.31 1.42 4.41
N HIS A 169 4.23 0.69 5.53
CA HIS A 169 3.33 1.03 6.63
C HIS A 169 4.09 1.68 7.78
N PRO A 170 3.75 2.93 8.17
CA PRO A 170 4.48 3.67 9.20
C PRO A 170 4.42 2.99 10.58
N GLY A 171 3.42 2.14 10.83
CA GLY A 171 3.28 1.38 12.07
C GLY A 171 4.43 0.40 12.31
N LEU A 172 4.98 -0.22 11.25
CA LEU A 172 6.09 -1.19 11.37
C LEU A 172 7.36 -0.57 11.96
N GLY A 173 7.59 0.72 11.68
CA GLY A 173 8.74 1.47 12.16
C GLY A 173 8.44 2.43 13.31
N GLY A 174 7.16 2.61 13.67
CA GLY A 174 6.72 3.67 14.57
C GLY A 174 7.06 5.07 14.03
N VAL A 175 6.91 5.29 12.72
CA VAL A 175 7.42 6.49 12.03
C VAL A 175 6.84 7.78 12.62
N LEU A 176 5.53 7.82 12.90
CA LEU A 176 4.86 8.98 13.48
C LEU A 176 5.28 9.20 14.95
N GLN A 177 5.49 8.12 15.71
CA GLN A 177 5.98 8.20 17.09
C GLN A 177 7.43 8.73 17.13
N ARG A 178 8.26 8.35 16.15
CA ARG A 178 9.61 8.88 15.99
C ARG A 178 9.60 10.35 15.58
N ALA A 179 8.66 10.78 14.74
CA ALA A 179 8.47 12.20 14.45
C ALA A 179 8.14 12.99 15.72
N ALA A 180 7.22 12.49 16.55
CA ALA A 180 6.88 13.12 17.82
C ALA A 180 8.08 13.19 18.79
N ARG A 181 8.90 12.13 18.87
CA ARG A 181 10.13 12.14 19.67
C ARG A 181 11.14 13.18 19.17
N ARG A 182 11.32 13.30 17.85
CA ARG A 182 12.19 14.33 17.25
C ARG A 182 11.70 15.72 17.62
N ASP A 183 10.40 15.97 17.50
CA ASP A 183 9.79 17.27 17.83
C ASP A 183 9.90 17.60 19.34
N ALA A 184 9.98 16.57 20.18
CA ALA A 184 10.29 16.69 21.61
C ALA A 184 11.80 16.86 21.92
N GLY A 185 12.65 16.96 20.89
CA GLY A 185 14.07 17.27 21.02
C GLY A 185 15.02 16.08 20.93
N ASP A 186 14.58 14.90 20.50
CA ASP A 186 15.47 13.74 20.25
C ASP A 186 16.05 13.79 18.82
N PRO A 187 17.32 14.23 18.63
CA PRO A 187 17.90 14.35 17.30
C PRO A 187 18.16 13.00 16.61
N ARG A 188 18.06 11.88 17.34
CA ARG A 188 18.28 10.53 16.81
C ARG A 188 17.00 9.69 16.79
N ALA A 189 15.82 10.30 16.89
CA ALA A 189 14.56 9.58 16.98
C ALA A 189 14.35 8.57 15.84
N PHE A 190 14.87 8.85 14.64
CA PHE A 190 14.79 7.98 13.47
C PHE A 190 15.96 6.99 13.32
N VAL A 191 17.03 7.12 14.11
CA VAL A 191 18.23 6.27 13.98
C VAL A 191 18.12 5.05 14.90
N ASP A 192 17.98 3.87 14.32
CA ASP A 192 17.84 2.60 15.03
C ASP A 192 18.36 1.43 14.16
N ARG A 193 19.65 1.14 14.30
CA ARG A 193 20.35 0.07 13.55
C ARG A 193 19.77 -1.32 13.72
N ALA A 194 19.01 -1.55 14.79
CA ALA A 194 18.41 -2.84 15.07
C ALA A 194 16.97 -2.95 14.51
N LEU A 195 16.36 -1.86 14.05
CA LEU A 195 14.97 -1.85 13.59
C LEU A 195 14.73 -2.79 12.41
N LEU A 196 15.58 -2.72 11.38
CA LEU A 196 15.42 -3.56 10.19
C LEU A 196 15.45 -5.05 10.56
N LYS A 197 16.42 -5.45 11.38
CA LYS A 197 16.55 -6.82 11.84
C LYS A 197 15.31 -7.27 12.62
N ARG A 198 14.78 -6.43 13.51
CA ARG A 198 13.55 -6.76 14.27
C ARG A 198 12.36 -6.96 13.33
N ILE A 199 12.14 -6.06 12.37
CA ILE A 199 11.06 -6.19 11.37
C ILE A 199 11.20 -7.51 10.60
N VAL A 200 12.41 -7.86 10.16
CA VAL A 200 12.67 -9.10 9.41
C VAL A 200 12.45 -10.35 10.28
N ASP A 201 12.88 -10.34 11.53
CA ASP A 201 12.69 -11.46 12.45
C ASP A 201 11.20 -11.66 12.78
N ASP A 202 10.44 -10.59 13.01
CA ASP A 202 9.00 -10.63 13.23
C ASP A 202 8.26 -11.16 11.99
N ALA A 203 8.62 -10.69 10.80
CA ALA A 203 8.06 -11.16 9.53
C ALA A 203 8.36 -12.64 9.28
N ARG A 204 9.58 -13.09 9.58
CA ARG A 204 9.97 -14.51 9.48
C ARG A 204 9.16 -15.37 10.44
N ALA A 205 8.98 -14.94 11.69
CA ALA A 205 8.20 -15.66 12.68
C ALA A 205 6.71 -15.76 12.26
N ALA A 206 6.13 -14.67 11.75
CA ALA A 206 4.78 -14.65 11.21
C ALA A 206 4.62 -15.61 10.02
N PHE A 207 5.56 -15.59 9.08
CA PHE A 207 5.56 -16.49 7.93
C PHE A 207 5.57 -17.96 8.34
N GLU A 208 6.47 -18.38 9.24
CA GLU A 208 6.54 -19.78 9.67
C GLU A 208 5.25 -20.21 10.39
N LYS A 209 4.65 -19.30 11.17
CA LYS A 209 3.35 -19.54 11.81
C LYS A 209 2.25 -19.78 10.78
N GLU A 210 2.11 -18.93 9.77
CA GLU A 210 1.07 -19.09 8.74
C GLU A 210 1.32 -20.31 7.86
N LEU A 211 2.59 -20.58 7.48
CA LEU A 211 2.96 -21.76 6.72
C LEU A 211 2.59 -23.05 7.46
N SER A 212 2.72 -23.09 8.78
CA SER A 212 2.32 -24.25 9.59
C SER A 212 0.81 -24.52 9.56
N LYS A 213 -0.02 -23.49 9.37
CA LYS A 213 -1.47 -23.62 9.23
C LYS A 213 -1.86 -24.10 7.84
N ALA A 214 -1.21 -23.57 6.80
CA ALA A 214 -1.49 -23.90 5.40
C ALA A 214 -1.10 -25.34 5.01
N LYS A 215 -0.24 -25.99 5.80
CA LYS A 215 0.18 -27.39 5.62
C LYS A 215 -0.75 -28.44 6.25
N ARG A 216 -1.81 -28.00 6.94
CA ARG A 216 -2.84 -28.89 7.52
C ARG A 216 -4.01 -29.01 6.55
#